data_AF-A0A1H8T2I8-F1
#
_entry.id   AF-A0A1H8T2I8-F1
#
_cell.length_a   1.000
_cell.length_b   1.000
_cell.length_c   1.000
_cell.angle_alpha   90.00
_cell.angle_beta   90.00
_cell.angle_gamma   90.00
#
_symmetry.space_group_name_H-M   'P 1'
#
loop_
_entity.id
_entity.type
_entity.pdbx_description
1 polymer ?
#
loop_
_entity_poly.entity_id
_entity_poly.type
_entity_poly.pdbx_seq_one_letter_code
_entity_poly.pdbx_strand_id
1 'polypeptide(L)'
;MNVQHPLETFTTVFGWLQFETIWSILTGTGLAFIPFALIIIQAWSRAHQGTEAKAGSRKSVADAEVSIALALSVVVLAGQPAIQLGTTTLDYEDPCGQVPETSDTPYHDVFDDTLSQAHVPVWWYGTMALGSGITGAAISGIGCPDDVVQTRLDFDRQRIHDESVAHQVERFAAECFVPARSRYRRERPDVDTILETYGEDDPAYIGSRVFLSQGYYDRYRASRPVEGWPFEESRDGTADFDGTEPQYGRPYCSEWWQGGAGPSLRQMILEQQEPGLWDRVQHWVSTWGATEEEAEDQLIRTIVRNESHQPMYAHGDLAASDETAGQGMGQGTFSALTVSVGTAWHNYTQHGPMMYTIRSMAPIIQSFLLMGIYMLLPLMLVFSSYSWMGVFTATIAIISIKLWSYLWAVVIWLEDHMMRALTGPEISSLFGTAEDSVWDTHRQMVEMATGLLHIGLPLIFSMVVAWGGYNSLKQLGSQEGGSAPVSSAGQRGPSTTYSLGREGANISRRGL
;
A
#
# COMPACT_ATOMS: atom_id res chain seq x y z
N MET A 1 -15.68 -13.13 -10.71
CA MET A 1 -15.77 -12.50 -9.38
C MET A 1 -14.63 -11.50 -9.32
N ASN A 2 -14.90 -10.24 -9.00
CA ASN A 2 -13.85 -9.21 -9.12
C ASN A 2 -13.00 -9.18 -7.86
N VAL A 3 -11.69 -9.20 -8.03
CA VAL A 3 -10.72 -8.96 -6.96
C VAL A 3 -10.32 -7.49 -6.93
N GLN A 4 -9.70 -7.05 -5.84
CA GLN A 4 -9.38 -5.64 -5.60
C GLN A 4 -7.90 -5.32 -5.92
N HIS A 5 -7.09 -6.35 -6.18
CA HIS A 5 -5.69 -6.21 -6.59
C HIS A 5 -5.25 -7.46 -7.38
N PRO A 6 -4.38 -7.36 -8.40
CA PRO A 6 -3.93 -8.52 -9.19
C PRO A 6 -3.32 -9.65 -8.34
N LEU A 7 -2.53 -9.30 -7.33
CA LEU A 7 -1.97 -10.26 -6.37
C LEU A 7 -3.04 -11.08 -5.62
N GLU A 8 -4.22 -10.50 -5.36
CA GLU A 8 -5.30 -11.17 -4.64
C GLU A 8 -5.82 -12.40 -5.39
N THR A 9 -5.80 -12.38 -6.73
CA THR A 9 -6.15 -13.53 -7.56
C THR A 9 -5.30 -14.74 -7.18
N PHE A 10 -3.98 -14.57 -7.17
CA PHE A 10 -3.04 -15.65 -6.87
C PHE A 10 -3.06 -16.05 -5.39
N THR A 11 -3.09 -15.09 -4.46
CA THR A 11 -3.10 -15.40 -3.03
C THR A 11 -4.40 -16.06 -2.58
N THR A 12 -5.53 -15.72 -3.21
CA THR A 12 -6.82 -16.37 -2.95
C THR A 12 -6.77 -17.83 -3.39
N VAL A 13 -6.30 -18.12 -4.60
CA VAL A 13 -6.15 -19.50 -5.10
C VAL A 13 -5.23 -20.31 -4.19
N PHE A 14 -4.07 -19.75 -3.81
CA PHE A 14 -3.16 -20.41 -2.89
C PHE A 14 -3.79 -20.69 -1.52
N GLY A 15 -4.54 -19.73 -0.95
CA GLY A 15 -5.24 -19.91 0.32
C GLY A 15 -6.23 -21.08 0.30
N TRP A 16 -6.95 -21.25 -0.81
CA TRP A 16 -7.88 -22.37 -1.00
C TRP A 16 -7.18 -23.71 -1.26
N LEU A 17 -6.04 -23.71 -1.96
CA LEU A 17 -5.21 -24.91 -2.11
C LEU A 17 -4.72 -25.42 -0.74
N GLN A 18 -4.35 -24.51 0.16
CA GLN A 18 -4.00 -24.87 1.54
C GLN A 18 -5.23 -25.32 2.34
N PHE A 19 -6.40 -24.70 2.12
CA PHE A 19 -7.66 -25.16 2.73
C PHE A 19 -7.93 -26.62 2.39
N GLU A 20 -7.84 -27.01 1.12
CA GLU A 20 -8.06 -28.38 0.67
C GLU A 20 -7.06 -29.35 1.30
N THR A 21 -5.78 -28.96 1.33
CA THR A 21 -4.71 -29.77 1.91
C THR A 21 -4.97 -30.03 3.39
N ILE A 22 -5.29 -28.99 4.16
CA ILE A 22 -5.58 -29.10 5.59
C ILE A 22 -6.87 -29.89 5.82
N TRP A 23 -7.92 -29.66 5.02
CA TRP A 23 -9.17 -30.40 5.11
C TRP A 23 -8.97 -31.91 4.82
N SER A 24 -8.15 -32.25 3.84
CA SER A 24 -7.77 -33.63 3.51
C SER A 24 -7.01 -34.29 4.67
N ILE A 25 -6.09 -33.56 5.32
CA ILE A 25 -5.38 -34.05 6.50
C ILE A 25 -6.35 -34.26 7.68
N LEU A 26 -7.26 -33.32 7.94
CA LEU A 26 -8.24 -33.42 9.02
C LEU A 26 -9.19 -34.60 8.84
N THR A 27 -9.63 -34.85 7.60
CA THR A 27 -10.50 -35.98 7.28
C THR A 27 -9.73 -37.31 7.29
N GLY A 28 -8.51 -37.34 6.74
CA GLY A 28 -7.65 -38.53 6.71
C GLY A 28 -7.16 -38.97 8.09
N THR A 29 -6.89 -38.04 9.01
CA THR A 29 -6.54 -38.34 10.41
C THR A 29 -7.75 -38.63 11.29
N GLY A 30 -8.96 -38.35 10.79
CA GLY A 30 -10.21 -38.48 11.52
C GLY A 30 -10.50 -37.35 12.52
N LEU A 31 -9.65 -36.33 12.61
CA LEU A 31 -9.87 -35.13 13.44
C LEU A 31 -11.17 -34.42 13.08
N ALA A 32 -11.55 -34.43 11.80
CA ALA A 32 -12.80 -33.87 11.32
C ALA A 32 -14.05 -34.52 11.97
N PHE A 33 -13.96 -35.74 12.49
CA PHE A 33 -15.09 -36.44 13.11
C PHE A 33 -15.19 -36.19 14.63
N ILE A 34 -14.17 -35.60 15.26
CA ILE A 34 -14.15 -35.35 16.72
C ILE A 34 -15.36 -34.51 17.17
N PRO A 35 -15.74 -33.41 16.49
CA PRO A 35 -16.92 -32.64 16.87
C PRO A 35 -18.21 -33.47 16.94
N PHE A 36 -18.41 -34.39 16.00
CA PHE A 36 -19.59 -35.26 16.00
C PHE A 36 -19.59 -36.19 17.21
N ALA A 37 -18.44 -36.76 17.57
CA ALA A 37 -18.29 -37.56 18.79
C ALA A 37 -18.60 -36.73 20.05
N LEU A 38 -18.11 -35.48 20.12
CA LEU A 38 -18.40 -34.57 21.24
C LEU A 38 -19.89 -34.26 21.36
N ILE A 39 -20.60 -34.01 20.24
CA ILE A 39 -22.05 -33.78 20.24
C ILE A 39 -22.79 -34.98 20.82
N ILE A 40 -22.42 -36.21 20.41
CA ILE A 40 -23.04 -37.45 20.91
C ILE A 40 -22.78 -37.63 22.41
N ILE A 41 -21.54 -37.41 22.87
CA ILE A 41 -21.17 -37.51 24.29
C ILE A 41 -21.94 -36.48 25.12
N GLN A 42 -22.08 -35.24 24.64
CA GLN A 42 -22.84 -34.20 25.33
C GLN A 42 -24.33 -34.54 25.40
N ALA A 43 -24.92 -35.07 24.33
CA ALA A 43 -26.30 -35.52 24.31
C ALA A 43 -26.54 -36.64 25.32
N TRP A 44 -25.64 -37.62 25.38
CA TRP A 44 -25.68 -38.72 26.34
C TRP A 44 -25.54 -38.21 27.79
N SER A 45 -24.59 -37.32 28.06
CA SER A 45 -24.39 -36.73 29.38
C SER A 45 -25.63 -35.96 29.86
N ARG A 46 -26.25 -35.16 28.98
CA ARG A 46 -27.47 -34.40 29.30
C ARG A 46 -28.67 -35.33 29.57
N ALA A 47 -28.78 -36.44 28.83
CA ALA A 47 -29.80 -37.44 29.05
C ALA A 47 -29.69 -38.09 30.45
N HIS A 48 -28.47 -38.26 30.97
CA HIS A 48 -28.24 -38.85 32.29
C HIS A 48 -28.42 -37.86 33.45
N GLN A 49 -28.21 -36.57 33.22
CA GLN A 49 -28.41 -35.51 34.23
C GLN A 49 -29.87 -35.03 34.34
N GLY A 50 -30.73 -35.34 33.37
CA GLY A 50 -32.15 -34.97 33.38
C GLY A 50 -32.96 -35.76 34.41
N THR A 51 -33.51 -35.06 35.41
CA THR A 51 -34.23 -35.62 36.57
C THR A 51 -35.65 -36.15 36.29
N GLU A 52 -36.15 -36.05 35.06
CA GLU A 52 -37.46 -36.63 34.67
C GLU A 52 -37.30 -37.82 33.72
N ALA A 53 -37.34 -39.02 34.31
CA ALA A 53 -36.99 -40.32 33.72
C ALA A 53 -37.77 -40.76 32.46
N LYS A 54 -38.75 -40.00 31.96
CA LYS A 54 -39.53 -40.35 30.75
C LYS A 54 -39.64 -39.25 29.69
N ALA A 55 -39.43 -37.98 30.03
CA ALA A 55 -39.47 -36.86 29.09
C ALA A 55 -38.06 -36.40 28.67
N GLY A 56 -37.05 -36.57 29.53
CA GLY A 56 -35.67 -36.16 29.27
C GLY A 56 -35.00 -36.90 28.11
N SER A 57 -35.29 -38.20 27.94
CA SER A 57 -34.65 -39.03 26.91
C SER A 57 -35.10 -38.74 25.48
N ARG A 58 -36.38 -38.41 25.26
CA ARG A 58 -36.87 -38.04 23.92
C ARG A 58 -36.37 -36.66 23.52
N LYS A 59 -36.34 -35.72 24.47
CA LYS A 59 -35.84 -34.37 24.24
C LYS A 59 -34.34 -34.39 23.94
N SER A 60 -33.54 -35.16 24.69
CA SER A 60 -32.10 -35.24 24.44
C SER A 60 -31.74 -35.86 23.09
N VAL A 61 -32.54 -36.84 22.62
CA VAL A 61 -32.35 -37.43 21.28
C VAL A 61 -32.73 -36.44 20.17
N ALA A 62 -33.87 -35.75 20.31
CA ALA A 62 -34.29 -34.75 19.33
C ALA A 62 -33.29 -33.58 19.24
N ASP A 63 -32.79 -33.09 20.38
CA ASP A 63 -31.79 -32.01 20.41
C ASP A 63 -30.46 -32.47 19.77
N ALA A 64 -30.08 -33.75 19.95
CA ALA A 64 -28.90 -34.33 19.31
C ALA A 64 -29.06 -34.49 17.79
N GLU A 65 -30.24 -34.92 17.33
CA GLU A 65 -30.57 -35.05 15.92
C GLU A 65 -30.46 -33.70 15.21
N VAL A 66 -31.04 -32.65 15.80
CA VAL A 66 -30.95 -31.27 15.28
C VAL A 66 -29.51 -30.79 15.26
N SER A 67 -28.75 -31.00 16.34
CA SER A 67 -27.35 -30.57 16.42
C SER A 67 -26.46 -31.26 15.38
N ILE A 68 -26.66 -32.57 15.15
CA ILE A 68 -25.95 -33.34 14.13
C ILE A 68 -26.35 -32.88 12.73
N ALA A 69 -27.65 -32.63 12.48
CA ALA A 69 -28.13 -32.14 11.19
C ALA A 69 -27.53 -30.76 10.86
N LEU A 70 -27.47 -29.85 11.84
CA LEU A 70 -26.83 -28.54 11.67
C LEU A 70 -25.32 -28.68 11.41
N ALA A 71 -24.61 -29.49 12.19
CA ALA A 71 -23.18 -29.74 11.98
C ALA A 71 -22.91 -30.36 10.59
N LEU A 72 -23.75 -31.30 10.14
CA LEU A 72 -23.63 -31.91 8.81
C LEU A 72 -23.89 -30.88 7.70
N SER A 73 -24.88 -30.01 7.87
CA SER A 73 -25.13 -28.91 6.92
C SER A 73 -23.93 -27.97 6.78
N VAL A 74 -23.23 -27.65 7.88
CA VAL A 74 -22.01 -26.85 7.87
C VAL A 74 -20.87 -27.59 7.15
N VAL A 75 -20.70 -28.89 7.39
CA VAL A 75 -19.69 -29.68 6.69
C VAL A 75 -19.96 -29.71 5.18
N VAL A 76 -21.21 -29.91 4.76
CA VAL A 76 -21.57 -29.97 3.33
C VAL A 76 -21.41 -28.60 2.64
N LEU A 77 -21.85 -27.52 3.29
CA LEU A 77 -21.85 -26.19 2.66
C LEU A 77 -20.53 -25.44 2.80
N ALA A 78 -19.87 -25.54 3.96
CA ALA A 78 -18.69 -24.75 4.32
C ALA A 78 -17.42 -25.59 4.52
N GLY A 79 -17.51 -26.91 4.66
CA GLY A 79 -16.36 -27.80 4.85
C GLY A 79 -15.87 -28.46 3.57
N GLN A 80 -16.77 -29.03 2.77
CA GLN A 80 -16.43 -29.81 1.58
C GLN A 80 -16.10 -28.88 0.39
N PRO A 81 -14.87 -28.95 -0.15
CA PRO A 81 -14.49 -28.16 -1.30
C PRO A 81 -15.11 -28.78 -2.57
N ALA A 82 -16.00 -28.05 -3.24
CA ALA A 82 -16.85 -28.59 -4.30
C ALA A 82 -16.81 -27.77 -5.60
N ILE A 83 -16.70 -26.45 -5.49
CA ILE A 83 -16.71 -25.54 -6.64
C ILE A 83 -15.27 -25.26 -7.04
N GLN A 84 -14.94 -25.48 -8.32
CA GLN A 84 -13.64 -25.12 -8.87
C GLN A 84 -13.51 -23.61 -9.03
N LEU A 85 -12.42 -23.06 -8.50
CA LEU A 85 -11.95 -21.69 -8.67
C LEU A 85 -10.61 -21.74 -9.41
N GLY A 86 -10.51 -20.95 -10.47
CA GLY A 86 -9.28 -20.78 -11.25
C GLY A 86 -9.03 -19.30 -11.55
N THR A 87 -7.85 -18.99 -12.05
CA THR A 87 -7.42 -17.63 -12.41
C THR A 87 -8.37 -16.96 -13.41
N THR A 88 -9.02 -17.72 -14.31
CA THR A 88 -10.02 -17.20 -15.25
C THR A 88 -11.37 -16.82 -14.63
N THR A 89 -11.63 -17.21 -13.38
CA THR A 89 -12.90 -16.90 -12.67
C THR A 89 -12.76 -15.76 -11.67
N LEU A 90 -11.53 -15.44 -11.31
CA LEU A 90 -11.11 -14.35 -10.43
C LEU A 90 -10.37 -13.34 -11.28
N ASP A 91 -11.09 -12.34 -11.77
CA ASP A 91 -10.49 -11.31 -12.60
C ASP A 91 -10.32 -10.03 -11.79
N TYR A 92 -9.22 -9.33 -12.02
CA TYR A 92 -9.05 -7.97 -11.56
C TYR A 92 -9.58 -7.07 -12.67
N GLU A 93 -10.82 -6.62 -12.52
CA GLU A 93 -11.37 -5.62 -13.40
C GLU A 93 -11.15 -4.27 -12.74
N ASP A 94 -10.20 -3.50 -13.28
CA ASP A 94 -9.99 -2.14 -12.82
C ASP A 94 -11.17 -1.28 -13.28
N PRO A 95 -12.01 -0.76 -12.34
CA PRO A 95 -13.11 0.12 -12.71
C PRO A 95 -12.65 1.41 -13.42
N CYS A 96 -11.36 1.75 -13.35
CA CYS A 96 -10.78 3.00 -13.81
C CYS A 96 -9.62 2.87 -14.81
N GLY A 97 -9.17 1.64 -15.11
CA GLY A 97 -8.11 1.37 -16.10
C GLY A 97 -6.73 1.98 -15.78
N GLN A 98 -6.44 2.23 -14.50
CA GLN A 98 -5.20 2.83 -13.99
C GLN A 98 -4.15 1.78 -13.55
N VAL A 99 -4.56 0.53 -13.32
CA VAL A 99 -3.71 -0.59 -12.89
C VAL A 99 -3.70 -1.64 -14.01
N PRO A 100 -2.52 -2.19 -14.37
CA PRO A 100 -2.42 -3.22 -15.40
C PRO A 100 -3.28 -4.44 -15.07
N GLU A 101 -3.88 -5.04 -16.10
CA GLU A 101 -4.63 -6.28 -15.98
C GLU A 101 -3.75 -7.38 -15.38
N THR A 102 -4.37 -8.39 -14.74
CA THR A 102 -3.63 -9.46 -14.06
C THR A 102 -2.60 -10.12 -14.99
N SER A 103 -2.90 -10.25 -16.28
CA SER A 103 -2.04 -10.82 -17.32
C SER A 103 -0.77 -10.01 -17.63
N ASP A 104 -0.81 -8.70 -17.38
CA ASP A 104 0.30 -7.78 -17.69
C ASP A 104 1.25 -7.59 -16.49
N THR A 105 1.01 -8.32 -15.40
CA THR A 105 1.82 -8.25 -14.19
C THR A 105 2.87 -9.37 -14.14
N PRO A 106 4.06 -9.13 -13.57
CA PRO A 106 5.07 -10.18 -13.39
C PRO A 106 4.61 -11.30 -12.45
N TYR A 107 3.49 -11.11 -11.74
CA TYR A 107 2.87 -12.17 -10.95
C TYR A 107 2.31 -13.29 -11.84
N HIS A 108 1.77 -12.97 -13.01
CA HIS A 108 1.24 -13.95 -13.94
C HIS A 108 2.33 -14.91 -14.42
N ASP A 109 3.48 -14.38 -14.86
CA ASP A 109 4.61 -15.18 -15.34
C ASP A 109 5.16 -16.16 -14.31
N VAL A 110 5.08 -15.81 -13.01
CA VAL A 110 5.63 -16.64 -11.92
C VAL A 110 4.59 -17.64 -11.38
N PHE A 111 3.33 -17.24 -11.29
CA PHE A 111 2.32 -17.99 -10.54
C PHE A 111 1.29 -18.73 -11.39
N ASP A 112 1.07 -18.37 -12.66
CA ASP A 112 0.00 -18.95 -13.47
C ASP A 112 0.16 -20.48 -13.66
N ASP A 113 1.40 -20.94 -13.92
CA ASP A 113 1.72 -22.36 -14.08
C ASP A 113 1.56 -23.18 -12.79
N THR A 114 1.68 -22.54 -11.61
CA THR A 114 1.70 -23.23 -10.31
C THR A 114 0.38 -23.14 -9.54
N LEU A 115 -0.41 -22.09 -9.77
CA LEU A 115 -1.62 -21.77 -9.00
C LEU A 115 -2.86 -21.65 -9.90
N SER A 116 -3.11 -22.67 -10.74
CA SER A 116 -4.18 -22.62 -11.75
C SER A 116 -5.56 -23.09 -11.27
N GLN A 117 -5.64 -23.93 -10.23
CA GLN A 117 -6.91 -24.48 -9.78
C GLN A 117 -6.94 -24.79 -8.27
N ALA A 118 -8.03 -24.39 -7.61
CA ALA A 118 -8.36 -24.79 -6.25
C ALA A 118 -9.88 -25.01 -6.13
N HIS A 119 -10.35 -25.91 -5.25
CA HIS A 119 -11.77 -26.06 -4.96
C HIS A 119 -12.15 -25.40 -3.65
N VAL A 120 -13.35 -24.83 -3.65
CA VAL A 120 -13.89 -24.04 -2.56
C VAL A 120 -15.28 -24.54 -2.17
N PRO A 121 -15.60 -24.54 -0.87
CA PRO A 121 -16.95 -24.85 -0.42
C PRO A 121 -17.99 -23.83 -0.90
N VAL A 122 -19.21 -24.30 -1.12
CA VAL A 122 -20.32 -23.51 -1.69
C VAL A 122 -20.60 -22.25 -0.89
N TRP A 123 -20.58 -22.35 0.45
CA TRP A 123 -20.79 -21.21 1.34
C TRP A 123 -19.76 -20.12 1.09
N TRP A 124 -18.47 -20.47 1.10
CA TRP A 124 -17.40 -19.49 0.99
C TRP A 124 -17.32 -18.87 -0.39
N TYR A 125 -17.60 -19.63 -1.45
CA TYR A 125 -17.78 -19.08 -2.79
C TYR A 125 -18.85 -17.97 -2.80
N GLY A 126 -20.01 -18.23 -2.19
CA GLY A 126 -21.07 -17.23 -2.02
C GLY A 126 -20.62 -16.02 -1.21
N THR A 127 -19.89 -16.22 -0.10
CA THR A 127 -19.40 -15.11 0.73
C THR A 127 -18.41 -14.21 -0.01
N MET A 128 -17.50 -14.80 -0.78
CA MET A 128 -16.53 -14.05 -1.57
C MET A 128 -17.23 -13.31 -2.70
N ALA A 129 -18.19 -13.93 -3.39
CA ALA A 129 -18.93 -13.30 -4.48
C ALA A 129 -19.76 -12.12 -3.98
N LEU A 130 -20.43 -12.29 -2.84
CA LEU A 130 -21.19 -11.23 -2.19
C LEU A 130 -20.27 -10.09 -1.74
N GLY A 131 -19.16 -10.40 -1.07
CA GLY A 131 -18.21 -9.41 -0.56
C GLY A 131 -17.57 -8.59 -1.67
N SER A 132 -17.09 -9.26 -2.72
CA SER A 132 -16.55 -8.61 -3.91
C SER A 132 -17.60 -7.78 -4.65
N GLY A 133 -18.82 -8.30 -4.81
CA GLY A 133 -19.91 -7.58 -5.49
C GLY A 133 -20.33 -6.30 -4.76
N ILE A 134 -20.51 -6.36 -3.43
CA ILE A 134 -20.84 -5.17 -2.61
C ILE A 134 -19.71 -4.15 -2.66
N THR A 135 -18.45 -4.60 -2.52
CA THR A 135 -17.29 -3.71 -2.51
C THR A 135 -17.10 -3.04 -3.87
N GLY A 136 -17.17 -3.81 -4.96
CA GLY A 136 -17.06 -3.29 -6.32
C GLY A 136 -18.17 -2.29 -6.65
N ALA A 137 -19.43 -2.61 -6.30
CA ALA A 137 -20.54 -1.68 -6.47
C ALA A 137 -20.35 -0.38 -5.67
N ALA A 138 -19.86 -0.48 -4.43
CA ALA A 138 -19.60 0.69 -3.59
C ALA A 138 -18.47 1.57 -4.16
N ILE A 139 -17.39 0.97 -4.66
CA ILE A 139 -16.29 1.68 -5.33
C ILE A 139 -16.79 2.37 -6.60
N SER A 140 -17.56 1.68 -7.44
CA SER A 140 -18.13 2.26 -8.66
C SER A 140 -19.01 3.49 -8.40
N GLY A 141 -19.59 3.60 -7.19
CA GLY A 141 -20.40 4.75 -6.78
C GLY A 141 -19.61 6.00 -6.39
N ILE A 142 -18.31 5.88 -6.09
CA ILE A 142 -17.42 7.00 -5.73
C ILE A 142 -16.97 7.77 -6.99
N GLY A 143 -16.90 7.07 -8.13
CA GLY A 143 -16.25 7.56 -9.35
C GLY A 143 -14.75 7.21 -9.36
N CYS A 144 -14.10 7.44 -10.50
CA CYS A 144 -12.67 7.18 -10.69
C CYS A 144 -11.85 8.45 -10.36
N PRO A 145 -11.14 8.50 -9.22
CA PRO A 145 -10.22 9.60 -8.94
C PRO A 145 -8.96 9.47 -9.81
N ASP A 146 -8.37 10.60 -10.23
CA ASP A 146 -7.23 10.62 -11.16
C ASP A 146 -5.88 10.28 -10.50
N ASP A 147 -5.90 9.69 -9.31
CA ASP A 147 -4.74 9.41 -8.44
C ASP A 147 -3.54 10.35 -8.63
N VAL A 148 -3.83 11.65 -8.47
CA VAL A 148 -2.88 12.75 -8.71
C VAL A 148 -1.60 12.57 -7.89
N VAL A 149 -1.77 12.01 -6.70
CA VAL A 149 -0.72 11.85 -5.73
C VAL A 149 0.20 10.68 -6.11
N GLN A 150 -0.34 9.54 -6.52
CA GLN A 150 0.50 8.45 -7.04
C GLN A 150 1.24 8.87 -8.30
N THR A 151 0.56 9.54 -9.23
CA THR A 151 1.17 10.04 -10.47
C THR A 151 2.34 11.00 -10.15
N ARG A 152 2.16 11.88 -9.16
CA ARG A 152 3.24 12.76 -8.71
C ARG A 152 4.42 12.00 -8.12
N LEU A 153 4.20 10.92 -7.39
CA LEU A 153 5.28 10.13 -6.81
C LEU A 153 6.03 9.33 -7.85
N ASP A 154 5.31 8.78 -8.82
CA ASP A 154 5.92 8.11 -9.96
C ASP A 154 6.77 9.09 -10.77
N PHE A 155 6.31 10.33 -10.89
CA PHE A 155 7.05 11.45 -11.46
C PHE A 155 8.29 11.82 -10.63
N ASP A 156 8.16 11.93 -9.30
CA ASP A 156 9.27 12.19 -8.37
C ASP A 156 10.26 11.02 -8.27
N ARG A 157 9.91 9.82 -8.74
CA ARG A 157 10.81 8.66 -8.81
C ARG A 157 11.59 8.55 -10.12
N GLN A 158 11.21 9.31 -11.15
CA GLN A 158 11.91 9.26 -12.43
C GLN A 158 13.38 9.69 -12.27
N ARG A 159 14.26 8.93 -12.92
CA ARG A 159 15.71 9.13 -12.94
C ARG A 159 16.26 8.83 -14.33
N ILE A 160 17.47 9.29 -14.59
CA ILE A 160 18.16 8.99 -15.84
C ILE A 160 18.76 7.58 -15.72
N HIS A 161 18.26 6.64 -16.51
CA HIS A 161 18.75 5.26 -16.50
C HIS A 161 20.05 5.09 -17.31
N ASP A 162 20.20 5.83 -18.40
CA ASP A 162 21.39 5.83 -19.24
C ASP A 162 22.52 6.72 -18.66
N GLU A 163 23.64 6.11 -18.29
CA GLU A 163 24.82 6.80 -17.75
C GLU A 163 25.38 7.86 -18.73
N SER A 164 25.25 7.64 -20.05
CA SER A 164 25.73 8.58 -21.06
C SER A 164 24.92 9.88 -21.04
N VAL A 165 23.60 9.78 -20.90
CA VAL A 165 22.70 10.93 -20.82
C VAL A 165 22.92 11.68 -19.50
N ALA A 166 23.09 10.95 -18.38
CA ALA A 166 23.36 11.56 -17.08
C ALA A 166 24.65 12.41 -17.10
N HIS A 167 25.73 11.89 -17.69
CA HIS A 167 26.97 12.62 -17.86
C HIS A 167 26.81 13.85 -18.78
N GLN A 168 26.01 13.76 -19.85
CA GLN A 168 25.72 14.93 -20.70
C GLN A 168 24.95 16.01 -19.94
N VAL A 169 24.00 15.64 -19.08
CA VAL A 169 23.25 16.58 -18.21
C VAL A 169 24.18 17.28 -17.22
N GLU A 170 25.07 16.54 -16.55
CA GLU A 170 26.06 17.11 -15.64
C GLU A 170 26.97 18.12 -16.35
N ARG A 171 27.48 17.74 -17.52
CA ARG A 171 28.32 18.62 -18.33
C ARG A 171 27.57 19.86 -18.80
N PHE A 172 26.33 19.71 -19.25
CA PHE A 172 25.50 20.85 -19.63
C PHE A 172 25.28 21.80 -18.44
N ALA A 173 25.02 21.24 -17.25
CA ALA A 173 24.86 22.04 -16.04
C ALA A 173 26.13 22.85 -15.71
N ALA A 174 27.30 22.23 -15.80
CA ALA A 174 28.58 22.88 -15.49
C ALA A 174 29.05 23.87 -16.57
N GLU A 175 28.97 23.49 -17.84
CA GLU A 175 29.56 24.23 -18.96
C GLU A 175 28.63 25.32 -19.50
N CYS A 176 27.30 25.15 -19.38
CA CYS A 176 26.30 26.05 -19.94
C CYS A 176 25.50 26.78 -18.86
N PHE A 177 24.84 26.04 -17.96
CA PHE A 177 23.89 26.63 -17.00
C PHE A 177 24.57 27.48 -15.91
N VAL A 178 25.64 26.99 -15.28
CA VAL A 178 26.38 27.74 -14.24
C VAL A 178 26.87 29.11 -14.74
N PRO A 179 27.58 29.22 -15.89
CA PRO A 179 28.04 30.52 -16.37
C PRO A 179 26.89 31.42 -16.87
N ALA A 180 25.83 30.86 -17.47
CA ALA A 180 24.64 31.61 -17.84
C ALA A 180 23.93 32.22 -16.61
N ARG A 181 23.66 31.40 -15.60
CA ARG A 181 23.03 31.84 -14.34
C ARG A 181 23.88 32.85 -13.58
N SER A 182 25.19 32.65 -13.54
CA SER A 182 26.14 33.59 -12.93
C SER A 182 26.09 34.97 -13.59
N ARG A 183 25.94 35.01 -14.92
CA ARG A 183 25.80 36.24 -15.69
C ARG A 183 24.44 36.90 -15.47
N TYR A 184 23.36 36.14 -15.56
CA TYR A 184 22.00 36.62 -15.27
C TYR A 184 21.92 37.28 -13.90
N ARG A 185 22.51 36.67 -12.86
CA ARG A 185 22.58 37.25 -11.50
C ARG A 185 23.36 38.56 -11.41
N ARG A 186 24.34 38.78 -12.30
CA ARG A 186 25.12 40.04 -12.36
C ARG A 186 24.38 41.13 -13.13
N GLU A 187 23.76 40.78 -14.25
CA GLU A 187 23.12 41.75 -15.15
C GLU A 187 21.73 42.14 -14.67
N ARG A 188 21.00 41.25 -13.98
CA ARG A 188 19.63 41.43 -13.49
C ARG A 188 18.73 42.11 -14.54
N PRO A 189 18.59 41.52 -15.73
CA PRO A 189 17.71 42.07 -16.76
C PRO A 189 16.25 42.03 -16.30
N ASP A 190 15.44 42.93 -16.86
CA ASP A 190 13.99 42.89 -16.72
C ASP A 190 13.44 41.74 -17.59
N VAL A 191 12.88 40.72 -16.93
CA VAL A 191 12.35 39.50 -17.56
C VAL A 191 10.94 39.19 -17.06
N ASP A 192 10.25 40.19 -16.51
CA ASP A 192 8.96 40.03 -15.83
C ASP A 192 7.92 39.34 -16.71
N THR A 193 7.87 39.70 -18.01
CA THR A 193 6.97 39.07 -19.00
C THR A 193 7.18 37.56 -19.21
N ILE A 194 8.43 37.08 -19.08
CA ILE A 194 8.77 35.67 -19.24
C ILE A 194 8.48 34.92 -17.93
N LEU A 195 8.77 35.55 -16.80
CA LEU A 195 8.49 34.99 -15.47
C LEU A 195 6.98 34.88 -15.21
N GLU A 196 6.17 35.82 -15.72
CA GLU A 196 4.70 35.74 -15.68
C GLU A 196 4.16 34.52 -16.47
N THR A 197 4.88 34.06 -17.49
CA THR A 197 4.44 32.94 -18.35
C THR A 197 4.98 31.59 -17.87
N TYR A 198 6.23 31.53 -17.41
CA TYR A 198 6.94 30.28 -17.12
C TYR A 198 7.26 30.06 -15.63
N GLY A 199 6.84 30.99 -14.77
CA GLY A 199 7.04 30.98 -13.33
C GLY A 199 8.33 31.66 -12.87
N GLU A 200 8.33 32.14 -11.63
CA GLU A 200 9.47 32.84 -11.01
C GLU A 200 10.72 31.95 -10.88
N ASP A 201 10.54 30.63 -10.81
CA ASP A 201 11.61 29.64 -10.66
C ASP A 201 12.27 29.21 -11.98
N ASP A 202 11.83 29.71 -13.14
CA ASP A 202 12.43 29.36 -14.43
C ASP A 202 13.97 29.56 -14.47
N PRO A 203 14.56 30.64 -13.91
CA PRO A 203 16.02 30.82 -13.89
C PRO A 203 16.79 29.84 -13.00
N ALA A 204 16.11 29.00 -12.21
CA ALA A 204 16.72 27.93 -11.42
C ALA A 204 16.86 26.61 -12.21
N TYR A 205 16.23 26.51 -13.39
CA TYR A 205 16.17 25.32 -14.22
C TYR A 205 17.23 25.32 -15.34
N ILE A 206 17.84 24.16 -15.62
CA ILE A 206 18.82 24.02 -16.71
C ILE A 206 18.23 24.29 -18.09
N GLY A 207 16.94 24.01 -18.30
CA GLY A 207 16.24 24.32 -19.55
C GLY A 207 15.56 25.69 -19.57
N SER A 208 15.95 26.62 -18.70
CA SER A 208 15.29 27.93 -18.51
C SER A 208 14.94 28.63 -19.84
N ARG A 209 13.67 29.03 -19.97
CA ARG A 209 13.16 29.83 -21.11
C ARG A 209 13.74 31.23 -21.10
N VAL A 210 14.04 31.79 -19.93
CA VAL A 210 14.78 33.05 -19.80
C VAL A 210 16.17 32.94 -20.46
N PHE A 211 16.90 31.85 -20.24
CA PHE A 211 18.24 31.71 -20.81
C PHE A 211 18.25 31.40 -22.31
N LEU A 212 17.24 30.68 -22.80
CA LEU A 212 17.08 30.39 -24.23
C LEU A 212 16.61 31.62 -25.02
N SER A 213 15.62 32.37 -24.53
CA SER A 213 15.03 33.51 -25.25
C SER A 213 15.90 34.77 -25.25
N GLN A 214 16.62 35.03 -24.16
CA GLN A 214 17.49 36.21 -24.02
C GLN A 214 18.91 35.97 -24.57
N GLY A 215 19.16 34.82 -25.22
CA GLY A 215 20.44 34.48 -25.82
C GLY A 215 21.59 34.31 -24.82
N TYR A 216 21.28 33.93 -23.57
CA TYR A 216 22.31 33.59 -22.58
C TYR A 216 23.03 32.29 -22.97
N TYR A 217 22.30 31.33 -23.55
CA TYR A 217 22.89 30.07 -24.00
C TYR A 217 23.64 30.14 -25.34
N ASP A 218 23.34 31.12 -26.19
CA ASP A 218 24.03 31.26 -27.49
C ASP A 218 25.51 31.68 -27.35
N ARG A 219 25.90 32.17 -26.17
CA ARG A 219 27.25 32.70 -25.91
C ARG A 219 28.21 31.66 -25.34
N TYR A 220 27.67 30.55 -24.84
CA TYR A 220 28.46 29.48 -24.26
C TYR A 220 28.40 28.25 -25.17
N ARG A 221 29.43 27.42 -25.08
CA ARG A 221 29.57 26.19 -25.89
C ARG A 221 30.17 25.09 -25.05
N ALA A 222 29.99 23.85 -25.50
CA ALA A 222 30.65 22.72 -24.89
C ALA A 222 32.18 22.89 -24.92
N SER A 223 32.84 22.63 -23.79
CA SER A 223 34.30 22.72 -23.65
C SER A 223 35.00 21.51 -24.28
N ARG A 224 34.33 20.36 -24.30
CA ARG A 224 34.81 19.11 -24.92
C ARG A 224 33.80 18.62 -25.97
N PRO A 225 34.25 17.82 -26.95
CA PRO A 225 33.35 17.16 -27.90
C PRO A 225 32.19 16.44 -27.20
N VAL A 226 31.00 16.52 -27.79
CA VAL A 226 29.78 15.86 -27.29
C VAL A 226 29.41 14.74 -28.25
N GLU A 227 29.18 13.54 -27.74
CA GLU A 227 28.83 12.39 -28.57
C GLU A 227 27.58 12.65 -29.42
N GLY A 228 27.61 12.20 -30.67
CA GLY A 228 26.52 12.38 -31.64
C GLY A 228 26.49 13.74 -32.35
N TRP A 229 27.29 14.72 -31.93
CA TRP A 229 27.35 16.03 -32.59
C TRP A 229 28.36 16.05 -33.73
N PRO A 230 27.99 16.52 -34.94
CA PRO A 230 28.93 16.64 -36.04
C PRO A 230 29.96 17.74 -35.76
N PHE A 231 31.21 17.46 -36.13
CA PHE A 231 32.30 18.44 -36.10
C PHE A 231 32.07 19.50 -37.19
N GLU A 232 32.22 20.77 -36.81
CA GLU A 232 32.14 21.89 -37.75
C GLU A 232 33.35 22.81 -37.57
N GLU A 233 34.15 22.96 -38.63
CA GLU A 233 35.42 23.70 -38.57
C GLU A 233 35.24 25.18 -38.18
N SER A 234 34.14 25.80 -38.61
CA SER A 234 33.80 27.21 -38.32
C SER A 234 33.52 27.46 -36.83
N ARG A 235 32.99 26.45 -36.12
CA ARG A 235 32.54 26.51 -34.73
C ARG A 235 33.57 25.95 -33.76
N ASP A 236 34.12 24.79 -34.10
CA ASP A 236 34.91 23.95 -33.20
C ASP A 236 36.41 24.26 -33.26
N GLY A 237 36.87 24.84 -34.38
CA GLY A 237 38.26 25.22 -34.63
C GLY A 237 39.21 24.01 -34.66
N THR A 238 40.41 24.21 -35.23
CA THR A 238 41.43 23.14 -35.34
C THR A 238 42.56 23.28 -34.32
N ALA A 239 42.57 24.37 -33.54
CA ALA A 239 43.71 24.76 -32.69
C ALA A 239 43.93 23.88 -31.44
N ASP A 240 42.90 23.15 -30.99
CA ASP A 240 42.95 22.30 -29.79
C ASP A 240 43.26 20.82 -30.11
N PHE A 241 43.48 20.45 -31.38
CA PHE A 241 43.58 19.06 -31.83
C PHE A 241 44.98 18.71 -32.36
N ASP A 242 45.57 17.63 -31.85
CA ASP A 242 46.92 17.14 -32.22
C ASP A 242 46.90 16.41 -33.59
N GLY A 243 46.40 17.10 -34.62
CA GLY A 243 46.42 16.64 -36.01
C GLY A 243 45.40 15.55 -36.39
N THR A 244 44.50 15.16 -35.48
CA THR A 244 43.38 14.24 -35.78
C THR A 244 42.05 14.96 -35.60
N GLU A 245 41.19 14.91 -36.62
CA GLU A 245 39.84 15.48 -36.55
C GLU A 245 39.05 14.74 -35.46
N PRO A 246 38.51 15.45 -34.46
CA PRO A 246 37.72 14.81 -33.42
C PRO A 246 36.48 14.17 -34.03
N GLN A 247 36.13 12.99 -33.54
CA GLN A 247 34.94 12.26 -33.99
C GLN A 247 33.63 13.05 -33.77
N TYR A 248 33.64 14.04 -32.86
CA TYR A 248 32.48 14.82 -32.50
C TYR A 248 32.78 16.31 -32.32
N GLY A 249 31.75 17.15 -32.48
CA GLY A 249 31.81 18.60 -32.37
C GLY A 249 31.49 19.18 -30.98
N ARG A 250 31.64 20.50 -30.83
CA ARG A 250 31.37 21.27 -29.60
C ARG A 250 30.17 22.22 -29.83
N PRO A 251 28.92 21.76 -29.65
CA PRO A 251 27.74 22.58 -29.92
C PRO A 251 27.62 23.82 -29.02
N TYR A 252 26.88 24.83 -29.49
CA TYR A 252 26.39 25.91 -28.64
C TYR A 252 25.37 25.37 -27.64
N CYS A 253 25.25 26.00 -26.47
CA CYS A 253 24.38 25.49 -25.41
C CYS A 253 22.90 25.48 -25.80
N SER A 254 22.43 26.45 -26.60
CA SER A 254 21.05 26.48 -27.10
C SER A 254 20.78 25.32 -28.07
N GLU A 255 21.72 25.07 -28.99
CA GLU A 255 21.66 23.95 -29.95
C GLU A 255 21.77 22.59 -29.26
N TRP A 256 22.63 22.46 -28.25
CA TRP A 256 22.79 21.24 -27.47
C TRP A 256 21.51 20.88 -26.70
N TRP A 257 20.83 21.90 -26.14
CA TRP A 257 19.57 21.69 -25.43
C TRP A 257 18.42 21.29 -26.37
N GLN A 258 18.20 22.06 -27.44
CA GLN A 258 17.03 21.90 -28.33
C GLN A 258 17.20 20.82 -29.40
N GLY A 259 18.43 20.44 -29.74
CA GLY A 259 18.73 19.58 -30.88
C GLY A 259 18.75 20.37 -32.17
N GLY A 260 19.94 20.73 -32.62
CA GLY A 260 20.18 21.32 -33.93
C GLY A 260 20.67 20.26 -34.92
N ALA A 261 21.97 20.31 -35.24
CA ALA A 261 22.63 19.35 -36.13
C ALA A 261 22.97 17.99 -35.46
N GLY A 262 22.69 17.84 -34.16
CA GLY A 262 22.95 16.65 -33.37
C GLY A 262 21.76 16.30 -32.44
N PRO A 263 21.92 15.31 -31.55
CA PRO A 263 20.86 14.87 -30.66
C PRO A 263 20.46 15.97 -29.67
N SER A 264 19.15 16.09 -29.38
CA SER A 264 18.64 17.04 -28.40
C SER A 264 18.78 16.48 -26.97
N LEU A 265 19.44 17.22 -26.09
CA LEU A 265 19.55 16.80 -24.69
C LEU A 265 18.17 16.73 -24.03
N ARG A 266 17.25 17.63 -24.41
CA ARG A 266 15.88 17.63 -23.93
C ARG A 266 15.14 16.33 -24.27
N GLN A 267 15.13 15.88 -25.53
CA GLN A 267 14.42 14.64 -25.89
C GLN A 267 15.13 13.41 -25.32
N MET A 268 16.46 13.40 -25.29
CA MET A 268 17.20 12.29 -24.67
C MET A 268 16.83 12.09 -23.20
N ILE A 269 16.47 13.15 -22.46
CA ILE A 269 15.95 13.03 -21.08
C ILE A 269 14.50 12.53 -21.07
N LEU A 270 13.65 13.04 -21.98
CA LEU A 270 12.24 12.65 -22.06
C LEU A 270 12.05 11.18 -22.49
N GLU A 271 13.00 10.63 -23.25
CA GLU A 271 13.01 9.23 -23.70
C GLU A 271 13.40 8.23 -22.59
N GLN A 272 13.95 8.70 -21.46
CA GLN A 272 14.37 7.82 -20.34
C GLN A 272 13.21 7.37 -19.45
N GLN A 273 11.98 7.70 -19.81
CA GLN A 273 10.82 7.54 -18.94
C GLN A 273 10.20 6.15 -19.04
N GLU A 274 9.51 5.78 -17.96
CA GLU A 274 8.76 4.54 -17.91
C GLU A 274 7.60 4.53 -18.93
N PRO A 275 7.39 3.41 -19.66
CA PRO A 275 6.24 3.25 -20.55
C PRO A 275 4.92 3.54 -19.83
N GLY A 276 4.05 4.36 -20.43
CA GLY A 276 2.72 4.70 -19.90
C GLY A 276 2.68 5.81 -18.84
N LEU A 277 3.83 6.36 -18.42
CA LEU A 277 3.85 7.55 -17.55
C LEU A 277 3.24 8.76 -18.27
N TRP A 278 3.57 8.94 -19.56
CA TRP A 278 3.03 10.01 -20.38
C TRP A 278 1.52 9.96 -20.56
N ASP A 279 0.93 8.79 -20.70
CA ASP A 279 -0.53 8.65 -20.83
C ASP A 279 -1.24 9.15 -19.55
N ARG A 280 -0.68 8.85 -18.38
CA ARG A 280 -1.18 9.34 -17.08
C ARG A 280 -0.98 10.85 -16.92
N VAL A 281 0.20 11.33 -17.32
CA VAL A 281 0.53 12.77 -17.28
C VAL A 281 -0.34 13.57 -18.25
N GLN A 282 -0.59 13.11 -19.47
CA GLN A 282 -1.44 13.80 -20.46
C GLN A 282 -2.89 13.94 -19.97
N HIS A 283 -3.45 12.88 -19.37
CA HIS A 283 -4.77 12.96 -18.75
C HIS A 283 -4.80 14.05 -17.67
N TRP A 284 -3.77 14.07 -16.83
CA TRP A 284 -3.62 15.06 -15.75
C TRP A 284 -3.43 16.49 -16.29
N VAL A 285 -2.57 16.71 -17.27
CA VAL A 285 -2.32 18.01 -17.92
C VAL A 285 -3.63 18.62 -18.45
N SER A 286 -4.48 17.79 -19.06
CA SER A 286 -5.79 18.24 -19.57
C SER A 286 -6.77 18.66 -18.45
N THR A 287 -6.69 18.01 -17.28
CA THR A 287 -7.59 18.25 -16.14
C THR A 287 -7.24 19.53 -15.38
N TRP A 288 -5.96 19.93 -15.38
CA TRP A 288 -5.47 21.11 -14.65
C TRP A 288 -5.16 22.31 -15.56
N GLY A 289 -5.41 22.19 -16.88
CA GLY A 289 -5.29 23.31 -17.82
C GLY A 289 -3.84 23.71 -18.13
N ALA A 290 -2.87 22.84 -17.84
CA ALA A 290 -1.48 23.03 -18.22
C ALA A 290 -1.25 22.68 -19.69
N THR A 291 -0.15 23.17 -20.24
CA THR A 291 0.33 22.73 -21.55
C THR A 291 1.23 21.49 -21.42
N GLU A 292 1.27 20.65 -22.46
CA GLU A 292 2.16 19.47 -22.51
C GLU A 292 3.63 19.87 -22.30
N GLU A 293 4.02 21.03 -22.84
CA GLU A 293 5.37 21.58 -22.72
C GLU A 293 5.73 21.95 -21.27
N GLU A 294 4.78 22.49 -20.49
CA GLU A 294 5.01 22.77 -19.07
C GLU A 294 5.19 21.48 -18.25
N ALA A 295 4.44 20.43 -18.58
CA ALA A 295 4.56 19.13 -17.91
C ALA A 295 5.91 18.46 -18.20
N GLU A 296 6.36 18.52 -19.46
CA GLU A 296 7.71 18.09 -19.85
C GLU A 296 8.81 18.87 -19.12
N ASP A 297 8.67 20.19 -19.03
CA ASP A 297 9.67 21.01 -18.35
C ASP A 297 9.69 20.74 -16.84
N GLN A 298 8.55 20.47 -16.20
CA GLN A 298 8.51 20.01 -14.80
C GLN A 298 9.16 18.64 -14.61
N LEU A 299 9.01 17.73 -15.57
CA LEU A 299 9.56 16.39 -15.47
C LEU A 299 11.08 16.42 -15.54
N ILE A 300 11.61 17.19 -16.48
CA ILE A 300 13.05 17.38 -16.58
C ILE A 300 13.57 18.08 -15.32
N ARG A 301 12.87 19.08 -14.76
CA ARG A 301 13.24 19.71 -13.48
C ARG A 301 13.35 18.68 -12.36
N THR A 302 12.39 17.78 -12.24
CA THR A 302 12.38 16.72 -11.22
C THR A 302 13.49 15.69 -11.43
N ILE A 303 13.67 15.20 -12.65
CA ILE A 303 14.73 14.24 -12.99
C ILE A 303 16.11 14.85 -12.69
N VAL A 304 16.37 16.07 -13.15
CA VAL A 304 17.65 16.76 -12.92
C VAL A 304 17.89 17.02 -11.43
N ARG A 305 16.84 17.39 -10.68
CA ARG A 305 16.92 17.54 -9.22
C ARG A 305 17.31 16.21 -8.56
N ASN A 306 16.65 15.12 -8.94
CA ASN A 306 16.94 13.79 -8.42
C ASN A 306 18.36 13.31 -8.72
N GLU A 307 18.92 13.64 -9.88
CA GLU A 307 20.32 13.33 -10.22
C GLU A 307 21.31 14.16 -9.39
N SER A 308 20.99 15.43 -9.13
CA SER A 308 21.87 16.31 -8.32
C SER A 308 21.93 15.90 -6.84
N HIS A 309 20.88 15.27 -6.33
CA HIS A 309 20.88 14.60 -5.05
C HIS A 309 21.49 13.21 -5.23
N GLN A 310 22.82 13.13 -5.13
CA GLN A 310 23.52 11.84 -5.08
C GLN A 310 22.76 10.89 -4.14
N PRO A 311 22.49 9.63 -4.55
CA PRO A 311 22.03 8.66 -3.59
C PRO A 311 23.10 8.62 -2.50
N MET A 312 22.73 9.01 -1.28
CA MET A 312 23.45 8.53 -0.12
C MET A 312 23.27 7.02 -0.18
N TYR A 313 24.21 6.34 -0.86
CA TYR A 313 24.46 4.93 -0.63
C TYR A 313 24.48 4.84 0.88
N ALA A 314 23.50 4.15 1.45
CA ALA A 314 23.53 3.71 2.81
C ALA A 314 24.78 2.84 2.94
N HIS A 315 25.93 3.48 3.14
CA HIS A 315 27.00 2.88 3.89
C HIS A 315 26.33 2.56 5.20
N GLY A 316 26.19 1.27 5.47
CA GLY A 316 25.72 0.73 6.73
C GLY A 316 26.70 1.05 7.86
N ASP A 317 27.10 2.32 7.99
CA ASP A 317 27.49 2.85 9.26
C ASP A 317 26.20 3.15 10.00
N LEU A 318 25.81 2.14 10.78
CA LEU A 318 25.14 2.32 12.05
C LEU A 318 25.92 3.37 12.84
N ALA A 319 25.66 4.65 12.55
CA ALA A 319 25.88 5.73 13.49
C ALA A 319 24.89 5.46 14.63
N ALA A 320 25.33 4.60 15.54
CA ALA A 320 24.84 4.53 16.89
C ALA A 320 24.91 5.96 17.46
N SER A 321 23.79 6.66 17.38
CA SER A 321 23.51 7.75 18.32
C SER A 321 23.30 7.10 19.68
N ASP A 322 24.44 6.86 20.31
CA ASP A 322 24.68 6.39 21.67
C ASP A 322 24.20 7.42 22.70
N GLU A 323 22.92 7.79 22.67
CA GLU A 323 22.33 8.67 23.71
C GLU A 323 20.92 8.27 24.17
N THR A 324 20.35 7.15 23.69
CA THR A 324 19.08 6.63 24.24
C THR A 324 19.07 5.12 24.53
N ALA A 325 20.21 4.43 24.43
CA ALA A 325 20.37 3.01 24.78
C ALA A 325 20.55 2.78 26.29
N GLY A 326 19.70 3.44 27.10
CA GLY A 326 19.90 3.56 28.54
C GLY A 326 18.66 3.36 29.40
N GLN A 327 17.58 2.71 28.94
CA GLN A 327 16.49 2.29 29.83
C GLN A 327 15.86 0.96 29.42
N GLY A 328 16.07 -0.06 30.26
CA GLY A 328 15.05 -1.09 30.49
C GLY A 328 15.06 -2.32 29.58
N MET A 329 16.17 -3.06 29.54
CA MET A 329 16.15 -4.48 29.17
C MET A 329 15.36 -5.25 30.24
N GLY A 330 14.04 -5.35 30.09
CA GLY A 330 13.20 -6.05 31.06
C GLY A 330 11.70 -5.80 30.98
N GLN A 331 11.05 -5.87 29.81
CA GLN A 331 9.64 -6.26 29.68
C GLN A 331 9.19 -6.41 28.21
N GLY A 332 8.70 -7.61 27.87
CA GLY A 332 7.81 -7.84 26.72
C GLY A 332 8.51 -8.01 25.36
N THR A 333 8.58 -9.25 24.88
CA THR A 333 8.95 -9.63 23.49
C THR A 333 8.09 -8.96 22.39
N PHE A 334 7.00 -8.28 22.77
CA PHE A 334 6.19 -7.46 21.85
C PHE A 334 6.86 -6.12 21.50
N SER A 335 7.65 -5.52 22.39
CA SER A 335 8.29 -4.22 22.16
C SER A 335 9.50 -4.31 21.20
N ALA A 336 10.17 -5.46 21.12
CA ALA A 336 11.30 -5.66 20.20
C ALA A 336 10.87 -5.72 18.72
N LEU A 337 9.69 -6.28 18.43
CA LEU A 337 9.06 -6.19 17.10
C LEU A 337 8.61 -4.75 16.81
N THR A 338 8.06 -4.05 17.80
CA THR A 338 7.68 -2.63 17.65
C THR A 338 8.90 -1.72 17.42
N VAL A 339 10.04 -1.99 18.05
CA VAL A 339 11.28 -1.20 17.92
C VAL A 339 12.01 -1.51 16.61
N SER A 340 12.00 -2.75 16.12
CA SER A 340 12.59 -3.09 14.80
C SER A 340 11.76 -2.57 13.62
N VAL A 341 10.42 -2.59 13.74
CA VAL A 341 9.54 -1.85 12.82
C VAL A 341 9.76 -0.34 12.97
N GLY A 342 9.91 0.16 14.21
CA GLY A 342 10.12 1.57 14.52
C GLY A 342 11.44 2.16 13.98
N THR A 343 12.53 1.40 13.93
CA THR A 343 13.82 1.88 13.39
C THR A 343 13.92 1.75 11.87
N ALA A 344 13.31 0.72 11.27
CA ALA A 344 13.12 0.66 9.82
C ALA A 344 12.20 1.80 9.34
N TRP A 345 11.14 2.07 10.10
CA TRP A 345 10.26 3.22 9.92
C TRP A 345 11.04 4.54 10.07
N HIS A 346 11.86 4.71 11.11
CA HIS A 346 12.61 5.94 11.34
C HIS A 346 13.63 6.27 10.24
N ASN A 347 14.34 5.28 9.69
CA ASN A 347 15.26 5.51 8.57
C ASN A 347 14.53 5.79 7.24
N TYR A 348 13.33 5.21 7.04
CA TYR A 348 12.44 5.55 5.92
C TYR A 348 11.76 6.92 6.09
N THR A 349 11.49 7.35 7.34
CA THR A 349 10.80 8.62 7.65
C THR A 349 11.59 9.86 7.27
N GLN A 350 12.91 9.75 7.10
CA GLN A 350 13.77 10.91 6.87
C GLN A 350 14.03 11.20 5.38
N HIS A 351 13.80 10.24 4.47
CA HIS A 351 14.28 10.34 3.08
C HIS A 351 13.27 9.92 2.00
N GLY A 352 12.00 9.66 2.35
CA GLY A 352 10.94 9.45 1.37
C GLY A 352 9.56 9.70 1.98
N PRO A 353 8.53 9.98 1.17
CA PRO A 353 7.19 10.23 1.68
C PRO A 353 6.59 8.90 2.19
N MET A 354 6.85 8.63 3.47
CA MET A 354 6.53 7.41 4.21
C MET A 354 5.05 7.03 4.12
N MET A 355 4.20 8.01 3.88
CA MET A 355 2.77 7.79 3.89
C MET A 355 2.24 7.08 2.65
N TYR A 356 2.97 7.17 1.53
CA TYR A 356 2.58 6.50 0.29
C TYR A 356 3.00 5.05 0.22
N THR A 357 4.08 4.68 0.91
CA THR A 357 4.44 3.27 1.01
C THR A 357 3.32 2.49 1.70
N ILE A 358 2.67 3.07 2.71
CA ILE A 358 1.50 2.50 3.40
C ILE A 358 0.34 2.31 2.42
N ARG A 359 0.04 3.30 1.59
CA ARG A 359 -1.02 3.23 0.58
C ARG A 359 -0.78 2.11 -0.43
N SER A 360 0.44 2.01 -0.96
CA SER A 360 0.81 0.95 -1.89
C SER A 360 0.81 -0.46 -1.26
N MET A 361 1.10 -0.56 0.03
CA MET A 361 1.13 -1.84 0.74
C MET A 361 -0.24 -2.30 1.23
N ALA A 362 -1.22 -1.40 1.36
CA ALA A 362 -2.51 -1.73 1.96
C ALA A 362 -3.27 -2.85 1.21
N PRO A 363 -3.44 -2.79 -0.13
CA PRO A 363 -4.06 -3.88 -0.90
C PRO A 363 -3.27 -5.19 -0.85
N ILE A 364 -1.94 -5.10 -0.80
CA ILE A 364 -1.05 -6.26 -0.67
C ILE A 364 -1.28 -6.96 0.67
N ILE A 365 -1.32 -6.20 1.77
CA ILE A 365 -1.57 -6.73 3.12
C ILE A 365 -2.96 -7.38 3.19
N GLN A 366 -4.00 -6.77 2.62
CA GLN A 366 -5.34 -7.37 2.55
C GLN A 366 -5.30 -8.72 1.84
N SER A 367 -4.59 -8.81 0.72
CA SER A 367 -4.47 -10.04 -0.08
C SER A 367 -3.85 -11.19 0.71
N PHE A 368 -2.80 -10.91 1.50
CA PHE A 368 -2.18 -11.90 2.38
C PHE A 368 -3.04 -12.24 3.60
N LEU A 369 -3.75 -11.27 4.16
CA LEU A 369 -4.63 -11.49 5.32
C LEU A 369 -5.79 -12.40 4.94
N LEU A 370 -6.43 -12.16 3.79
CA LEU A 370 -7.50 -13.03 3.27
C LEU A 370 -7.00 -14.44 2.98
N MET A 371 -5.81 -14.57 2.35
CA MET A 371 -5.15 -15.87 2.16
C MET A 371 -4.96 -16.62 3.48
N GLY A 372 -4.45 -15.94 4.51
CA GLY A 372 -4.26 -16.52 5.83
C GLY A 372 -5.56 -16.96 6.49
N ILE A 373 -6.64 -16.18 6.34
CA ILE A 373 -7.97 -16.57 6.82
C ILE A 373 -8.46 -17.81 6.09
N TYR A 374 -8.44 -17.83 4.75
CA TYR A 374 -8.92 -18.96 3.96
C TYR A 374 -8.17 -20.25 4.31
N MET A 375 -6.84 -20.19 4.46
CA MET A 375 -6.03 -21.31 4.90
C MET A 375 -6.45 -21.86 6.27
N LEU A 376 -6.84 -21.01 7.21
CA LEU A 376 -7.16 -21.40 8.60
C LEU A 376 -8.64 -21.72 8.85
N LEU A 377 -9.52 -21.45 7.88
CA LEU A 377 -10.94 -21.80 7.95
C LEU A 377 -11.23 -23.28 8.30
N PRO A 378 -10.55 -24.30 7.75
CA PRO A 378 -10.92 -25.68 8.03
C PRO A 378 -10.59 -26.07 9.49
N LEU A 379 -9.53 -25.51 10.08
CA LEU A 379 -9.23 -25.66 11.50
C LEU A 379 -10.29 -24.97 12.36
N MET A 380 -10.67 -23.75 11.98
CA MET A 380 -11.71 -23.00 12.67
C MET A 380 -13.05 -23.74 12.68
N LEU A 381 -13.45 -24.38 11.56
CA LEU A 381 -14.66 -25.18 11.49
C LEU A 381 -14.66 -26.36 12.48
N VAL A 382 -13.53 -27.08 12.57
CA VAL A 382 -13.37 -28.20 13.51
C VAL A 382 -13.39 -27.72 14.96
N PHE A 383 -12.62 -26.67 15.29
CA PHE A 383 -12.58 -26.12 16.65
C PHE A 383 -13.90 -25.48 17.08
N SER A 384 -14.65 -24.92 16.12
CA SER A 384 -16.00 -24.40 16.35
C SER A 384 -17.06 -25.50 16.49
N SER A 385 -16.67 -26.78 16.44
CA SER A 385 -17.57 -27.94 16.43
C SER A 385 -18.65 -27.90 15.33
N TYR A 386 -18.32 -27.32 14.17
CA TYR A 386 -19.24 -27.09 13.05
C TYR A 386 -20.49 -26.27 13.41
N SER A 387 -20.37 -25.31 14.31
CA SER A 387 -21.47 -24.39 14.61
C SER A 387 -21.69 -23.38 13.47
N TRP A 388 -22.95 -23.13 13.10
CA TRP A 388 -23.31 -22.04 12.17
C TRP A 388 -22.85 -20.67 12.66
N MET A 389 -22.83 -20.50 13.98
CA MET A 389 -22.29 -19.33 14.64
C MET A 389 -20.86 -19.00 14.20
N GLY A 390 -19.98 -20.00 14.19
CA GLY A 390 -18.60 -19.86 13.71
C GLY A 390 -18.57 -19.50 12.23
N VAL A 391 -19.36 -20.17 11.41
CA VAL A 391 -19.44 -19.86 9.97
C VAL A 391 -19.84 -18.40 9.73
N PHE A 392 -20.85 -17.90 10.46
CA PHE A 392 -21.27 -16.51 10.35
C PHE A 392 -20.22 -15.51 10.84
N THR A 393 -19.51 -15.80 11.93
CA THR A 393 -18.45 -14.89 12.42
C THR A 393 -17.31 -14.77 11.40
N ALA A 394 -16.86 -15.88 10.82
CA ALA A 394 -15.87 -15.86 9.74
C ALA A 394 -16.40 -15.16 8.48
N THR A 395 -17.67 -15.36 8.13
CA THR A 395 -18.30 -14.68 6.99
C THR A 395 -18.28 -13.16 7.15
N ILE A 396 -18.67 -12.67 8.35
CA ILE A 396 -18.64 -11.24 8.67
C ILE A 396 -17.20 -10.71 8.62
N ALA A 397 -16.22 -11.48 9.13
CA ALA A 397 -14.82 -11.09 9.08
C ALA A 397 -14.30 -10.95 7.64
N ILE A 398 -14.56 -11.94 6.77
CA ILE A 398 -14.14 -11.93 5.36
C ILE A 398 -14.77 -10.74 4.62
N ILE A 399 -16.07 -10.52 4.78
CA ILE A 399 -16.76 -9.39 4.16
C ILE A 399 -16.21 -8.06 4.68
N SER A 400 -15.93 -7.96 5.98
CA SER A 400 -15.37 -6.75 6.58
C SER A 400 -14.00 -6.39 5.98
N ILE A 401 -13.13 -7.38 5.77
CA ILE A 401 -11.80 -7.16 5.19
C ILE A 401 -11.91 -6.81 3.71
N LYS A 402 -12.78 -7.48 2.96
CA LYS A 402 -13.05 -7.13 1.55
C LYS A 402 -13.53 -5.67 1.42
N LEU A 403 -14.32 -5.17 2.37
CA LEU A 403 -14.79 -3.79 2.37
C LEU A 403 -13.68 -2.76 2.66
N TRP A 404 -12.50 -3.16 3.14
CA TRP A 404 -11.39 -2.23 3.34
C TRP A 404 -10.99 -1.53 2.03
N SER A 405 -11.07 -2.22 0.90
CA SER A 405 -10.77 -1.64 -0.41
C SER A 405 -11.69 -0.47 -0.75
N TYR A 406 -12.97 -0.56 -0.38
CA TYR A 406 -13.91 0.56 -0.50
C TYR A 406 -13.49 1.74 0.41
N LEU A 407 -13.09 1.46 1.65
CA LEU A 407 -12.64 2.51 2.56
C LEU A 407 -11.41 3.24 2.01
N TRP A 408 -10.45 2.51 1.44
CA TRP A 408 -9.30 3.12 0.80
C TRP A 408 -9.69 3.95 -0.42
N ALA A 409 -10.59 3.46 -1.28
CA ALA A 409 -11.11 4.25 -2.40
C ALA A 409 -11.72 5.59 -1.93
N VAL A 410 -12.44 5.60 -0.81
CA VAL A 410 -12.94 6.85 -0.19
C VAL A 410 -11.81 7.77 0.25
N VAL A 411 -10.73 7.24 0.84
CA VAL A 411 -9.58 8.06 1.26
C VAL A 411 -8.86 8.64 0.06
N ILE A 412 -8.62 7.84 -0.98
CA ILE A 412 -7.98 8.29 -2.23
C ILE A 412 -8.80 9.41 -2.87
N TRP A 413 -10.11 9.23 -2.95
CA TRP A 413 -11.02 10.24 -3.46
C TRP A 413 -10.94 11.53 -2.63
N LEU A 414 -10.97 11.42 -1.30
CA LEU A 414 -10.86 12.58 -0.41
C LEU A 414 -9.52 13.30 -0.59
N GLU A 415 -8.43 12.53 -0.69
CA GLU A 415 -7.08 13.06 -0.88
C GLU A 415 -6.96 13.84 -2.20
N ASP A 416 -7.44 13.28 -3.31
CA ASP A 416 -7.45 13.95 -4.63
C ASP A 416 -8.25 15.26 -4.60
N HIS A 417 -9.45 15.24 -4.00
CA HIS A 417 -10.29 16.44 -3.92
C HIS A 417 -9.73 17.51 -2.98
N MET A 418 -9.12 17.10 -1.87
CA MET A 418 -8.44 18.04 -0.96
C MET A 418 -7.20 18.63 -1.61
N MET A 419 -6.42 17.83 -2.35
CA MET A 419 -5.25 18.31 -3.08
C MET A 419 -5.65 19.34 -4.13
N ARG A 420 -6.69 19.08 -4.94
CA ARG A 420 -7.29 20.05 -5.87
C ARG A 420 -7.72 21.35 -5.20
N ALA A 421 -8.32 21.26 -4.02
CA ALA A 421 -8.72 22.44 -3.26
C ALA A 421 -7.53 23.25 -2.72
N LEU A 422 -6.41 22.61 -2.41
CA LEU A 422 -5.25 23.24 -1.78
C LEU A 422 -4.23 23.80 -2.79
N THR A 423 -4.02 23.13 -3.92
CA THR A 423 -2.96 23.48 -4.90
C THR A 423 -3.37 24.52 -5.95
N GLY A 424 -4.66 24.86 -6.06
CA GLY A 424 -5.13 25.78 -7.11
C GLY A 424 -4.92 25.20 -8.51
N PRO A 425 -5.18 25.95 -9.60
CA PRO A 425 -5.11 25.43 -10.96
C PRO A 425 -3.67 25.24 -11.50
N GLU A 426 -2.63 25.65 -10.75
CA GLU A 426 -1.26 25.64 -11.27
C GLU A 426 -0.53 24.33 -10.98
N ILE A 427 0.09 23.75 -12.01
CA ILE A 427 0.86 22.50 -11.91
C ILE A 427 2.19 22.65 -11.16
N SER A 428 2.74 23.88 -11.14
CA SER A 428 3.97 24.24 -10.43
C SER A 428 3.84 24.07 -8.92
N SER A 429 2.67 24.40 -8.36
CA SER A 429 2.37 24.25 -6.93
C SER A 429 2.26 22.79 -6.49
N LEU A 430 1.88 21.89 -7.42
CA LEU A 430 1.81 20.46 -7.16
C LEU A 430 3.20 19.82 -7.09
N PHE A 431 4.09 20.14 -8.03
CA PHE A 431 5.44 19.54 -8.08
C PHE A 431 6.49 20.26 -7.24
N GLY A 432 6.19 21.47 -6.76
CA GLY A 432 6.94 22.20 -5.75
C GLY A 432 8.41 22.42 -6.09
N THR A 433 8.72 23.60 -6.61
CA THR A 433 10.03 24.24 -6.52
C THR A 433 10.25 24.74 -5.08
N ALA A 434 11.49 24.61 -4.59
CA ALA A 434 11.84 24.53 -3.17
C ALA A 434 11.75 25.85 -2.35
N GLU A 435 11.09 26.92 -2.84
CA GLU A 435 11.18 28.25 -2.19
C GLU A 435 9.91 28.73 -1.45
N ASP A 436 8.76 28.06 -1.60
CA ASP A 436 7.51 28.44 -0.93
C ASP A 436 7.14 27.54 0.28
N SER A 437 7.88 27.75 1.38
CA SER A 437 7.82 26.97 2.64
C SER A 437 6.44 26.82 3.33
N VAL A 438 5.44 27.63 2.97
CA VAL A 438 4.12 27.65 3.65
C VAL A 438 3.12 26.66 3.03
N TRP A 439 3.14 26.49 1.72
CA TRP A 439 2.24 25.58 1.01
C TRP A 439 2.67 24.12 1.16
N ASP A 440 3.97 23.89 1.25
CA ASP A 440 4.53 22.55 1.49
C ASP A 440 4.14 22.01 2.88
N THR A 441 4.07 22.87 3.90
CA THR A 441 3.68 22.47 5.26
C THR A 441 2.21 22.05 5.34
N HIS A 442 1.29 22.79 4.71
CA HIS A 442 -0.14 22.44 4.69
C HIS A 442 -0.39 21.16 3.90
N ARG A 443 0.33 20.97 2.80
CA ARG A 443 0.27 19.76 1.99
C ARG A 443 0.76 18.53 2.75
N GLN A 444 1.93 18.60 3.39
CA GLN A 444 2.47 17.52 4.22
C GLN A 444 1.51 17.14 5.37
N MET A 445 0.79 18.11 5.94
CA MET A 445 -0.24 17.84 6.93
C MET A 445 -1.44 17.07 6.36
N VAL A 446 -1.89 17.40 5.14
CA VAL A 446 -2.98 16.68 4.45
C VAL A 446 -2.55 15.27 4.08
N GLU A 447 -1.35 15.10 3.53
CA GLU A 447 -0.77 13.79 3.21
C GLU A 447 -0.62 12.93 4.47
N MET A 448 -0.16 13.51 5.59
CA MET A 448 -0.10 12.82 6.88
C MET A 448 -1.49 12.47 7.43
N ALA A 449 -2.48 13.34 7.29
CA ALA A 449 -3.83 13.08 7.79
C ALA A 449 -4.55 11.99 6.97
N THR A 450 -4.51 12.06 5.65
CA THR A 450 -5.08 11.08 4.72
C THR A 450 -4.39 9.74 4.83
N GLY A 451 -3.09 9.74 5.05
CA GLY A 451 -2.33 8.56 5.40
C GLY A 451 -2.71 7.85 6.68
N LEU A 452 -2.89 8.60 7.77
CA LEU A 452 -3.42 8.05 9.02
C LEU A 452 -4.82 7.47 8.82
N LEU A 453 -5.61 8.08 7.93
CA LEU A 453 -6.94 7.58 7.59
C LEU A 453 -6.89 6.22 6.88
N HIS A 454 -5.90 5.95 6.02
CA HIS A 454 -5.73 4.64 5.36
C HIS A 454 -5.60 3.48 6.36
N ILE A 455 -5.03 3.72 7.54
CA ILE A 455 -4.93 2.73 8.63
C ILE A 455 -6.12 2.85 9.59
N GLY A 456 -6.48 4.07 9.97
CA GLY A 456 -7.50 4.35 10.98
C GLY A 456 -8.90 3.92 10.56
N LEU A 457 -9.30 4.17 9.31
CA LEU A 457 -10.65 3.86 8.83
C LEU A 457 -10.94 2.34 8.86
N PRO A 458 -10.08 1.47 8.29
CA PRO A 458 -10.26 0.02 8.38
C PRO A 458 -10.31 -0.50 9.82
N LEU A 459 -9.47 0.05 10.71
CA LEU A 459 -9.46 -0.35 12.13
C LEU A 459 -10.76 0.03 12.84
N ILE A 460 -11.20 1.28 12.71
CA ILE A 460 -12.45 1.76 13.31
C ILE A 460 -13.63 0.96 12.77
N PHE A 461 -13.69 0.76 11.45
CA PHE A 461 -14.74 -0.03 10.82
C PHE A 461 -14.77 -1.46 11.35
N SER A 462 -13.61 -2.13 11.41
CA SER A 462 -13.51 -3.49 11.92
C SER A 462 -13.90 -3.60 13.39
N MET A 463 -13.56 -2.60 14.22
CA MET A 463 -14.01 -2.53 15.61
C MET A 463 -15.52 -2.39 15.73
N VAL A 464 -16.14 -1.54 14.90
CA VAL A 464 -17.59 -1.36 14.87
C VAL A 464 -18.30 -2.64 14.44
N VAL A 465 -17.80 -3.29 13.38
CA VAL A 465 -18.34 -4.57 12.90
C VAL A 465 -18.17 -5.67 13.96
N ALA A 466 -17.02 -5.73 14.63
CA ALA A 466 -16.79 -6.70 15.70
C ALA A 466 -17.72 -6.48 16.90
N TRP A 467 -17.97 -5.22 17.29
CA TRP A 467 -18.88 -4.90 18.39
C TRP A 467 -20.35 -5.16 18.03
N GLY A 468 -20.77 -4.78 16.82
CA GLY A 468 -22.10 -5.09 16.28
C GLY A 468 -22.33 -6.60 16.18
N GLY A 469 -21.35 -7.32 15.64
CA GLY A 469 -21.33 -8.78 15.59
C GLY A 469 -21.51 -9.40 16.97
N TYR A 470 -20.69 -9.04 17.95
CA TYR A 470 -20.78 -9.58 19.31
C TYR A 470 -22.17 -9.41 19.95
N ASN A 471 -22.82 -8.27 19.75
CA ASN A 471 -24.14 -8.00 20.31
C ASN A 471 -25.27 -8.77 19.61
N SER A 472 -25.24 -8.86 18.28
CA SER A 472 -26.21 -9.66 17.51
C SER A 472 -26.07 -11.16 17.82
N LEU A 473 -24.83 -11.62 17.94
CA LEU A 473 -24.47 -12.99 18.30
C LEU A 473 -24.96 -13.38 19.71
N LYS A 474 -24.84 -12.47 20.68
CA LYS A 474 -25.36 -12.67 22.05
C LYS A 474 -26.88 -12.81 22.09
N GLN A 475 -27.58 -12.12 21.19
CA GLN A 475 -29.04 -12.17 21.11
C GLN A 475 -29.53 -13.50 20.50
N LEU A 476 -28.87 -14.00 19.44
CA LEU A 476 -29.16 -15.32 18.86
C LEU A 476 -28.78 -16.48 19.81
N GLY A 477 -27.63 -16.40 20.48
CA GLY A 477 -27.21 -17.40 21.46
C GLY A 477 -28.10 -17.47 22.71
N SER A 478 -28.87 -16.41 22.99
CA SER A 478 -29.88 -16.41 24.07
C SER A 478 -31.18 -17.10 23.68
N GLN A 479 -31.40 -17.38 22.40
CA GLN A 479 -32.64 -17.97 21.86
C GLN A 479 -32.54 -19.48 21.62
N GLU A 480 -31.33 -20.01 21.33
CA GLU A 480 -31.07 -21.46 21.25
C GLU A 480 -30.95 -22.16 22.63
N GLY A 481 -30.94 -21.37 23.72
CA GLY A 481 -30.86 -21.85 25.11
C GLY A 481 -32.18 -21.82 25.86
N GLY A 482 -33.14 -22.67 25.46
CA GLY A 482 -34.35 -22.90 26.25
C GLY A 482 -34.01 -23.40 27.67
N SER A 483 -34.15 -22.50 28.65
CA SER A 483 -34.17 -22.70 30.11
C SER A 483 -32.97 -23.38 30.78
N ALA A 484 -31.93 -22.59 31.08
CA ALA A 484 -31.28 -22.52 32.40
C ALA A 484 -30.31 -21.31 32.43
N PRO A 485 -30.29 -20.49 33.50
CA PRO A 485 -29.26 -19.47 33.63
C PRO A 485 -27.93 -20.15 33.95
N VAL A 486 -27.02 -20.23 32.98
CA VAL A 486 -25.60 -20.48 33.26
C VAL A 486 -24.99 -19.15 33.72
N SER A 487 -25.41 -18.71 34.90
CA SER A 487 -24.62 -17.81 35.74
C SER A 487 -23.82 -18.68 36.71
N SER A 488 -22.49 -18.60 36.63
CA SER A 488 -21.47 -19.17 37.55
C SER A 488 -20.58 -20.31 37.02
N ALA A 489 -19.84 -20.08 35.93
CA ALA A 489 -18.65 -20.89 35.61
C ALA A 489 -17.47 -20.09 35.02
N GLY A 490 -17.45 -18.76 35.21
CA GLY A 490 -16.37 -17.87 34.74
C GLY A 490 -15.68 -17.03 35.82
N GLN A 491 -16.05 -17.17 37.10
CA GLN A 491 -15.43 -16.46 38.22
C GLN A 491 -14.67 -17.41 39.14
N ARG A 492 -13.70 -18.14 38.61
CA ARG A 492 -12.60 -18.72 39.41
C ARG A 492 -11.31 -18.71 38.59
N GLY A 493 -10.72 -17.53 38.46
CA GLY A 493 -9.27 -17.32 38.26
C GLY A 493 -8.72 -16.63 39.52
N PRO A 494 -7.48 -16.94 39.95
CA PRO A 494 -7.10 -16.97 41.35
C PRO A 494 -6.83 -15.59 41.95
N SER A 495 -7.63 -15.20 42.94
CA SER A 495 -7.24 -14.16 43.89
C SER A 495 -6.30 -14.76 44.93
N THR A 496 -5.01 -14.87 44.58
CA THR A 496 -3.96 -15.16 45.57
C THR A 496 -3.78 -13.92 46.43
N THR A 497 -4.26 -14.06 47.65
CA THR A 497 -4.22 -13.15 48.79
C THR A 497 -2.82 -12.60 49.10
N TYR A 498 -2.63 -11.28 48.98
CA TYR A 498 -1.71 -10.52 49.83
C TYR A 498 -2.53 -9.85 50.93
N SER A 499 -2.60 -10.49 52.09
CA SER A 499 -3.04 -9.84 53.34
C SER A 499 -2.39 -10.54 54.54
N LEU A 500 -1.08 -10.34 54.68
CA LEU A 500 -0.36 -10.53 55.93
C LEU A 500 0.19 -9.16 56.33
N GLY A 501 -0.53 -8.46 57.22
CA GLY A 501 -0.10 -7.14 57.66
C GLY A 501 -1.14 -6.38 58.47
N ARG A 502 -1.48 -6.90 59.66
CA ARG A 502 -1.94 -6.20 60.89
C ARG A 502 -3.00 -7.01 61.61
N GLU A 503 -2.59 -7.70 62.66
CA GLU A 503 -3.21 -7.67 64.00
C GLU A 503 -2.54 -8.73 64.86
N GLY A 504 -1.57 -8.29 65.68
CA GLY A 504 -0.78 -9.18 66.50
C GLY A 504 0.29 -8.44 67.31
N ALA A 505 -0.09 -7.36 67.98
CA ALA A 505 0.77 -6.72 68.98
C ALA A 505 -0.09 -6.02 70.04
N ASN A 506 -0.60 -6.80 71.00
CA ASN A 506 -1.04 -6.25 72.28
C ASN A 506 -1.00 -7.32 73.40
N ILE A 507 0.20 -7.81 73.71
CA ILE A 507 0.53 -8.27 75.07
C ILE A 507 1.95 -7.79 75.38
N SER A 508 2.07 -7.09 76.51
CA SER A 508 3.30 -6.72 77.24
C SER A 508 3.89 -5.33 76.98
N ARG A 509 3.35 -4.33 77.71
CA ARG A 509 4.17 -3.34 78.42
C ARG A 509 3.61 -3.12 79.83
N ARG A 510 4.26 -3.75 80.81
CA ARG A 510 4.56 -3.15 82.12
C ARG A 510 5.96 -2.56 82.00
N GLY A 511 6.15 -1.31 82.40
CA GLY A 511 7.48 -0.75 82.65
C GLY A 511 7.64 0.70 82.22
N LEU A 512 7.37 1.58 83.19
CA LEU A 512 7.81 2.97 83.33
C LEU A 512 7.20 4.04 82.41
#